data_AF-A0A2M9P2U8-F1
#
_entry.id   AF-A0A2M9P2U8-F1
#
_cell.length_a   1.000
_cell.length_b   1.000
_cell.length_c   1.000
_cell.angle_alpha   90.00
_cell.angle_beta   90.00
_cell.angle_gamma   90.00
#
_symmetry.space_group_name_H-M   'P 1'
#
loop_
_entity.id
_entity.type
_entity.pdbx_description
1 polymer ?
#
loop_
_entity_poly.entity_id
_entity_poly.type
_entity_poly.pdbx_seq_one_letter_code
_entity_poly.pdbx_strand_id
1 'polypeptide(L)'
;QATYDAMYEAYSKIFSRMGLDFRAVDADTGSIGGSASHEFQVLADSGEDDIVFSTGSDFAANIELAEAVAPAQPRAAASEELRIVDTPNAKTIAELVEQF
;
A
#
# COMPACT_ATOMS: atom_id res chain seq x y z
N GLN A 1 -10.96 -3.42 -22.78
CA GLN A 1 -11.71 -3.58 -21.53
C GLN A 1 -12.47 -4.90 -21.47
N ALA A 2 -13.42 -5.20 -22.37
CA ALA A 2 -14.26 -6.41 -22.29
C ALA A 2 -13.56 -7.75 -21.93
N THR A 3 -12.41 -8.08 -22.56
CA THR A 3 -11.67 -9.32 -22.24
C THR A 3 -11.04 -9.28 -20.85
N TYR A 4 -10.53 -8.12 -20.42
CA TYR A 4 -9.96 -7.93 -19.10
C TYR A 4 -11.02 -8.14 -18.02
N ASP A 5 -12.18 -7.51 -18.18
CA ASP A 5 -13.31 -7.63 -17.25
C ASP A 5 -13.83 -9.08 -17.19
N ALA A 6 -13.90 -9.75 -18.35
CA ALA A 6 -14.25 -11.16 -18.41
C ALA A 6 -13.25 -12.07 -17.66
N MET A 7 -11.96 -11.75 -17.72
CA MET A 7 -10.91 -12.47 -16.99
C MET A 7 -10.98 -12.19 -15.50
N TYR A 8 -11.21 -10.95 -15.10
CA TYR A 8 -11.44 -10.57 -13.71
C TYR A 8 -12.61 -11.37 -13.11
N GLU A 9 -13.75 -11.42 -13.82
CA GLU A 9 -14.89 -12.23 -13.40
C GLU A 9 -14.57 -13.73 -13.36
N ALA A 10 -13.84 -14.24 -14.36
CA ALA A 10 -13.47 -15.65 -14.42
C ALA A 10 -12.62 -16.04 -13.21
N TYR A 11 -11.60 -15.24 -12.87
CA TYR A 11 -10.72 -15.47 -11.73
C TYR A 11 -11.52 -15.40 -10.42
N SER A 12 -12.38 -14.39 -10.29
CA SER A 12 -13.28 -14.27 -9.13
C SER A 12 -14.15 -15.52 -8.93
N LYS A 13 -14.74 -16.05 -10.01
CA LYS A 13 -15.52 -17.29 -9.99
C LYS A 13 -14.67 -18.51 -9.66
N ILE A 14 -13.44 -18.58 -10.14
CA ILE A 14 -12.51 -19.69 -9.86
C ILE A 14 -12.18 -19.74 -8.36
N PHE A 15 -11.72 -18.64 -7.77
CA PHE A 15 -11.36 -18.60 -6.35
C PHE A 15 -12.58 -18.81 -5.44
N SER A 16 -13.74 -18.26 -5.82
CA SER A 16 -15.00 -18.52 -5.12
C SER A 16 -15.38 -20.01 -5.14
N ARG A 17 -15.21 -20.69 -6.28
CA ARG A 17 -15.48 -22.14 -6.39
C ARG A 17 -14.50 -23.00 -5.60
N MET A 18 -13.29 -22.50 -5.37
CA MET A 18 -12.30 -23.14 -4.50
C MET A 18 -12.60 -22.94 -3.01
N GLY A 19 -13.56 -22.05 -2.66
CA GLY A 19 -13.90 -21.74 -1.28
C GLY A 19 -12.84 -20.90 -0.57
N LEU A 20 -12.06 -20.13 -1.32
CA LEU A 20 -11.03 -19.24 -0.77
C LEU A 20 -11.65 -17.92 -0.33
N ASP A 21 -11.13 -17.37 0.77
CA ASP A 21 -11.33 -15.98 1.12
C ASP A 21 -10.27 -15.15 0.41
N PHE A 22 -10.69 -14.33 -0.56
CA PHE A 22 -9.77 -13.62 -1.45
C PHE A 22 -10.30 -12.23 -1.76
N ARG A 23 -9.37 -11.35 -2.16
CA ARG A 23 -9.68 -10.00 -2.62
C ARG A 23 -8.88 -9.68 -3.89
N ALA A 24 -9.57 -9.13 -4.88
CA ALA A 24 -8.89 -8.49 -6.00
C ALA A 24 -8.49 -7.07 -5.58
N VAL A 25 -7.23 -6.71 -5.78
CA VAL A 25 -6.66 -5.42 -5.38
C VAL A 25 -6.00 -4.74 -6.56
N ASP A 26 -6.10 -3.41 -6.63
CA ASP A 26 -5.34 -2.63 -7.60
C ASP A 26 -3.84 -2.83 -7.35
N ALA A 27 -3.06 -3.04 -8.42
CA ALA A 27 -1.63 -3.32 -8.34
C ALA A 27 -0.84 -2.46 -9.33
N ASP A 28 0.46 -2.31 -9.09
CA ASP A 28 1.32 -1.60 -10.03
C ASP A 28 1.35 -2.34 -11.38
N THR A 29 1.33 -1.58 -12.47
CA THR A 29 1.54 -2.12 -13.83
C THR A 29 3.01 -2.46 -14.08
N GLY A 30 3.90 -1.99 -13.20
CA GLY A 30 5.33 -2.25 -13.22
C GLY A 30 5.99 -1.81 -14.52
N SER A 31 7.10 -2.45 -14.87
CA SER A 31 7.86 -2.13 -16.09
C SER A 31 7.22 -2.65 -17.39
N ILE A 32 6.25 -3.56 -17.29
CA ILE A 32 5.50 -4.07 -18.46
C ILE A 32 4.64 -2.97 -19.06
N GLY A 33 4.20 -2.02 -18.23
CA GLY A 33 3.35 -0.90 -18.63
C GLY A 33 1.92 -1.35 -18.92
N GLY A 34 1.01 -0.38 -18.95
CA GLY A 34 -0.42 -0.63 -19.10
C GLY A 34 -1.23 0.48 -18.43
N SER A 35 -2.55 0.37 -18.49
CA SER A 35 -3.45 1.35 -17.87
C SER A 35 -4.07 0.88 -16.55
N ALA A 36 -4.03 -0.42 -16.27
CA ALA A 36 -4.58 -1.03 -15.05
C ALA A 36 -3.99 -2.42 -14.82
N SER A 37 -3.76 -2.78 -13.56
CA SER A 37 -3.35 -4.11 -13.12
C SER A 37 -4.14 -4.48 -11.86
N HIS A 38 -4.48 -5.76 -11.72
CA HIS A 38 -5.16 -6.29 -10.53
C HIS A 38 -4.47 -7.59 -10.11
N GLU A 39 -4.20 -7.70 -8.81
CA GLU A 39 -3.76 -8.93 -8.16
C GLU A 39 -4.93 -9.58 -7.42
N PHE A 40 -4.98 -10.91 -7.39
CA PHE A 40 -5.96 -11.66 -6.60
C PHE A 40 -5.25 -12.29 -5.41
N GLN A 41 -5.47 -11.72 -4.23
CA GLN A 41 -4.78 -12.07 -3.00
C GLN A 41 -5.69 -12.92 -2.10
N VAL A 42 -5.24 -14.10 -1.68
CA VAL A 42 -5.92 -14.92 -0.68
C VAL A 42 -5.59 -14.36 0.70
N LEU A 43 -6.61 -14.13 1.52
CA LEU A 43 -6.42 -13.55 2.84
C LEU A 43 -5.84 -14.60 3.79
N ALA A 44 -4.61 -14.36 4.24
CA ALA A 44 -3.91 -15.23 5.19
C ALA A 44 -2.88 -14.42 5.98
N ASP A 45 -2.75 -14.71 7.28
CA ASP A 45 -1.74 -14.10 8.14
C ASP A 45 -0.29 -14.44 7.71
N SER A 46 -0.12 -15.46 6.87
CA SER A 46 1.15 -15.87 6.29
C SER A 46 1.41 -15.30 4.90
N GLY A 47 0.57 -14.39 4.41
CA GLY A 47 0.80 -13.70 3.14
C GLY A 47 2.09 -12.88 3.18
N GLU A 48 2.83 -12.86 2.08
CA GLU A 48 4.04 -12.04 1.94
C GLU A 48 3.72 -10.61 1.49
N ASP A 49 2.56 -10.42 0.85
CA ASP A 49 2.07 -9.13 0.37
C ASP A 49 1.20 -8.43 1.42
N ASP A 50 1.48 -7.13 1.64
CA ASP A 50 0.61 -6.25 2.39
C ASP A 50 -0.43 -5.60 1.47
N ILE A 51 -1.71 -5.78 1.79
CA ILE A 51 -2.82 -5.13 1.07
C ILE A 51 -3.50 -4.08 1.94
N VAL A 52 -3.84 -2.96 1.34
CA VAL A 52 -4.58 -1.86 1.97
C VAL A 52 -6.00 -1.87 1.43
N PHE A 53 -7.01 -1.89 2.30
CA PHE A 53 -8.41 -1.82 1.91
C PHE A 53 -9.18 -0.87 2.81
N SER A 54 -10.18 -0.20 2.21
CA SER A 54 -11.03 0.74 2.93
C SER A 54 -12.02 0.02 3.83
N THR A 55 -12.30 0.60 4.99
CA THR A 55 -13.35 0.12 5.90
C THR A 55 -14.73 0.69 5.56
N GLY A 56 -14.85 1.55 4.55
CA GLY A 56 -16.10 2.25 4.19
C GLY A 56 -16.40 2.32 2.69
N SER A 57 -15.55 1.74 1.84
CA SER A 57 -15.73 1.68 0.38
C SER A 57 -15.11 0.40 -0.17
N ASP A 58 -15.29 0.16 -1.48
CA ASP A 58 -14.74 -1.03 -2.14
C ASP A 58 -13.23 -0.94 -2.46
N PHE A 59 -12.60 0.20 -2.15
CA PHE A 59 -11.17 0.44 -2.44
C PHE A 59 -10.29 -0.65 -1.82
N ALA A 60 -9.40 -1.20 -2.63
CA ALA A 60 -8.37 -2.13 -2.20
C ALA A 60 -7.18 -2.10 -3.16
N ALA A 61 -5.97 -2.00 -2.63
CA ALA A 61 -4.74 -1.92 -3.41
C ALA A 61 -3.60 -2.68 -2.70
N ASN A 62 -2.63 -3.15 -3.47
CA ASN A 62 -1.32 -3.53 -2.93
C ASN A 62 -0.67 -2.31 -2.28
N ILE A 63 0.05 -2.47 -1.16
CA ILE A 63 0.72 -1.37 -0.45
C ILE A 63 1.68 -0.57 -1.35
N GLU A 64 2.27 -1.22 -2.36
CA GLU A 64 3.16 -0.58 -3.34
C GLU A 64 2.44 0.46 -4.21
N LEU A 65 1.14 0.29 -4.44
CA LEU A 65 0.31 1.21 -5.23
C LEU A 65 -0.56 2.13 -4.37
N ALA A 66 -0.94 1.71 -3.16
CA ALA A 66 -1.90 2.41 -2.31
C ALA A 66 -1.49 3.87 -2.05
N GLU A 67 -2.32 4.82 -2.47
CA GLU A 67 -2.03 6.24 -2.28
C GLU A 67 -2.04 6.63 -0.79
N ALA A 68 -0.90 7.13 -0.31
CA ALA A 68 -0.80 7.74 1.01
C ALA A 68 -1.14 9.23 0.93
N VAL A 69 -2.41 9.58 1.19
CA VAL A 69 -2.85 10.98 1.21
C VAL A 69 -2.14 11.73 2.34
N ALA A 70 -1.47 12.83 1.99
CA ALA A 70 -0.75 13.65 2.96
C ALA A 70 -1.69 14.25 4.02
N PRO A 71 -1.24 14.46 5.27
CA PRO A 71 -2.03 15.14 6.28
C PRO A 71 -2.53 16.51 5.80
N ALA A 72 -3.82 16.77 6.00
CA ALA A 72 -4.48 17.99 5.50
C ALA A 72 -4.04 19.27 6.24
N GLN A 73 -3.41 19.13 7.41
CA GLN A 73 -3.00 20.28 8.21
C GLN A 73 -1.75 20.94 7.63
N PRO A 74 -1.72 22.28 7.54
CA PRO A 74 -0.52 22.97 7.10
C PRO A 74 0.60 22.74 8.10
N ARG A 75 1.83 22.59 7.59
CA ARG A 75 3.03 22.55 8.43
C ARG A 75 3.11 23.81 9.28
N ALA A 76 3.44 23.65 10.57
CA ALA A 76 3.65 24.77 11.47
C ALA A 76 4.75 25.72 10.96
N ALA A 77 4.67 26.99 11.37
CA ALA A 77 5.73 27.96 11.10
C ALA A 77 7.04 27.52 11.79
N ALA A 78 8.18 27.93 11.22
CA ALA A 78 9.48 27.64 11.79
C ALA A 78 9.63 28.30 13.17
N SER A 79 10.10 27.55 14.16
CA SER A 79 10.32 28.00 15.53
C SER A 79 11.78 27.96 15.98
N GLU A 80 12.69 27.44 15.15
CA GLU A 80 14.11 27.28 15.48
C GLU A 80 15.00 27.65 14.30
N GLU A 81 16.19 28.15 14.61
CA GLU A 81 17.28 28.34 13.65
C GLU A 81 18.00 27.01 13.38
N LEU A 82 18.37 26.79 12.12
CA LEU A 82 19.12 25.60 11.71
C LEU A 82 20.51 25.60 12.34
N ARG A 83 20.91 24.48 12.95
CA ARG A 83 22.23 24.30 13.55
C ARG A 83 22.75 22.88 13.30
N ILE A 84 24.07 22.73 13.32
CA ILE A 84 24.71 21.42 13.34
C ILE A 84 24.57 20.85 14.76
N VAL A 85 24.19 19.58 14.85
CA VAL A 85 24.13 18.82 16.10
C VAL A 85 24.96 17.57 15.90
N ASP A 86 25.90 17.32 16.80
CA ASP A 86 26.64 16.06 16.82
C ASP A 86 25.70 14.94 17.26
N THR A 87 25.51 13.93 16.42
CA THR A 87 24.66 12.76 16.68
C THR A 87 25.50 11.49 16.82
N PRO A 88 26.41 11.42 17.82
CA PRO A 88 27.32 10.28 17.95
C PRO A 88 26.52 9.00 18.16
N ASN A 89 26.84 7.99 17.35
CA ASN A 89 26.21 6.66 17.39
C ASN A 89 24.70 6.59 17.08
N ALA A 90 24.02 7.70 16.78
CA ALA A 90 22.65 7.64 16.24
C ALA A 90 22.71 7.29 14.74
N LYS A 91 22.22 6.10 14.38
CA LYS A 91 22.18 5.55 13.02
C LYS A 91 20.76 5.26 12.52
N THR A 92 19.79 5.29 13.41
CA THR A 92 18.37 5.05 13.13
C THR A 92 17.50 6.22 13.60
N ILE A 93 16.28 6.30 13.06
CA ILE A 93 15.28 7.28 13.53
C ILE A 93 14.95 7.06 15.01
N ALA A 94 14.87 5.80 15.46
CA ALA A 94 14.60 5.46 16.86
C ALA A 94 15.70 6.00 17.79
N GLU A 95 16.97 5.82 17.45
CA GLU A 95 18.08 6.34 18.26
C GLU A 95 18.11 7.87 18.30
N LEU A 96 17.67 8.55 17.23
CA LEU A 96 17.52 10.02 17.26
C LEU A 96 16.43 10.45 18.27
N VAL A 97 15.29 9.76 18.29
CA VAL A 97 14.17 10.03 19.22
C VAL A 97 14.54 9.71 20.68
N GLU A 98 15.39 8.70 20.92
CA GLU A 98 15.84 8.39 22.28
C GLU A 98 16.83 9.41 22.83
N GLN A 99 17.64 10.03 21.96
CA GLN A 99 18.71 10.93 22.36
C GLN A 99 18.26 12.41 22.49
N PHE A 100 17.16 12.80 21.85
CA PHE A 100 16.69 14.18 21.73
C PHE A 100 15.17 14.27 21.85
#